data_AF-A0A352Q096-F1
#
_entry.id   AF-A0A352Q096-F1
#
_cell.length_a   1.000
_cell.length_b   1.000
_cell.length_c   1.000
_cell.angle_alpha   90.00
_cell.angle_beta   90.00
_cell.angle_gamma   90.00
#
_symmetry.space_group_name_H-M   'P 1'
#
loop_
_entity.id
_entity.type
_entity.pdbx_description
1 polymer ?
#
loop_
_entity_poly.entity_id
_entity_poly.type
_entity_poly.pdbx_seq_one_letter_code
_entity_poly.pdbx_strand_id
1 'polypeptide(L)'
;MSNEQLLAHIEEARKQLETAANLGPEDHDIVGSVLTDIISHVTEGEPDADEPEHLSERLMQAVTRLESDHPRFAATLRRITRMLSDLGI
;
A
#
# COMPACT_ATOMS: atom_id res chain seq x y z
N MET A 1 -3.05 -14.70 -8.43
CA MET A 1 -3.73 -14.04 -7.30
C MET A 1 -4.98 -13.35 -7.83
N SER A 2 -6.05 -13.19 -7.05
CA SER A 2 -7.26 -12.45 -7.47
C SER A 2 -7.26 -11.03 -6.91
N ASN A 3 -7.77 -10.03 -7.65
CA ASN A 3 -7.90 -8.63 -7.17
C ASN A 3 -8.62 -8.54 -5.82
N GLU A 4 -9.57 -9.42 -5.54
CA GLU A 4 -10.29 -9.49 -4.26
C GLU A 4 -9.35 -9.78 -3.07
N GLN A 5 -8.31 -10.60 -3.25
CA GLN A 5 -7.34 -10.90 -2.19
C GLN A 5 -6.40 -9.72 -1.95
N LEU A 6 -6.06 -8.98 -3.00
CA LEU A 6 -5.26 -7.75 -2.90
C LEU A 6 -6.04 -6.68 -2.14
N LEU A 7 -7.31 -6.47 -2.50
CA LEU A 7 -8.20 -5.52 -1.82
C LEU A 7 -8.36 -5.86 -0.33
N ALA A 8 -8.58 -7.13 0.01
CA ALA A 8 -8.67 -7.55 1.40
C ALA A 8 -7.40 -7.24 2.21
N HIS A 9 -6.22 -7.40 1.61
CA HIS A 9 -4.96 -7.07 2.26
C HIS A 9 -4.71 -5.56 2.37
N ILE A 10 -5.12 -4.78 1.37
CA ILE A 10 -5.09 -3.31 1.45
C ILE A 10 -6.01 -2.81 2.56
N GLU A 11 -7.21 -3.38 2.69
CA GLU A 11 -8.16 -3.02 3.73
C GLU A 11 -7.64 -3.41 5.13
N GLU A 12 -6.95 -4.54 5.24
CA GLU A 12 -6.25 -4.94 6.47
C GLU A 12 -5.10 -3.97 6.82
N ALA A 13 -4.32 -3.54 5.83
CA ALA A 13 -3.30 -2.51 6.03
C ALA A 13 -3.93 -1.18 6.47
N ARG A 14 -5.05 -0.78 5.87
CA ARG A 14 -5.75 0.46 6.25
C ARG A 14 -6.27 0.41 7.69
N LYS A 15 -6.86 -0.72 8.10
CA LYS A 15 -7.23 -0.92 9.51
C LYS A 15 -6.02 -0.89 10.43
N GLN A 16 -4.90 -1.50 10.04
CA GLN A 16 -3.68 -1.44 10.84
C GLN A 16 -3.13 0.00 10.95
N LEU A 17 -3.26 0.79 9.88
CA LEU A 17 -2.92 2.21 9.86
C LEU A 17 -3.80 3.01 10.84
N GLU A 18 -5.12 2.82 10.79
CA GLU A 18 -6.09 3.50 11.66
C GLU A 18 -5.93 3.09 13.13
N THR A 19 -5.49 1.85 13.38
CA THR A 19 -5.25 1.33 14.74
C THR A 19 -3.84 1.65 15.25
N ALA A 20 -2.91 1.98 14.35
CA ALA A 20 -1.56 2.40 14.70
C ALA A 20 -1.59 3.84 15.23
N ALA A 21 -2.05 3.99 16.47
CA ALA A 21 -2.07 5.26 17.21
C ALA A 21 -0.68 5.93 17.39
N ASN A 22 0.39 5.24 16.98
CA ASN A 22 1.78 5.71 17.00
C ASN A 22 2.36 6.02 15.61
N LEU A 23 1.56 5.98 14.54
CA LEU A 23 2.00 6.53 13.26
C LEU A 23 1.96 8.06 13.33
N GLY A 24 3.04 8.71 12.90
CA GLY A 24 3.03 10.16 12.72
C GLY A 24 1.96 10.55 11.68
N PRO A 25 1.37 11.75 11.79
CA PRO A 25 0.36 12.21 10.83
C PRO A 25 0.88 12.22 9.38
N GLU A 26 2.16 12.54 9.18
CA GLU A 26 2.81 12.44 7.86
C GLU A 26 2.83 11.01 7.30
N ASP A 27 3.18 10.02 8.12
CA ASP A 27 3.25 8.62 7.67
C ASP A 27 1.85 8.09 7.38
N HIS A 28 0.86 8.52 8.17
CA HIS A 28 -0.54 8.15 7.98
C HIS A 28 -1.08 8.69 6.65
N ASP A 29 -0.82 9.96 6.33
CA ASP A 29 -1.22 10.57 5.06
C ASP A 29 -0.53 9.91 3.86
N ILE A 30 0.79 9.68 3.93
CA ILE A 30 1.54 9.05 2.84
C ILE A 30 1.00 7.65 2.54
N VAL A 31 0.83 6.83 3.57
CA VAL A 31 0.37 5.45 3.38
C VAL A 31 -1.10 5.42 2.99
N GLY A 32 -1.93 6.29 3.58
CA GLY A 32 -3.35 6.42 3.22
C GLY A 32 -3.54 6.80 1.76
N SER A 33 -2.76 7.75 1.25
CA SER A 33 -2.76 8.14 -0.17
C SER A 33 -2.35 6.95 -1.04
N VAL A 34 -1.23 6.29 -0.75
CA VAL A 34 -0.75 5.18 -1.60
C VAL A 34 -1.74 4.01 -1.59
N LEU A 35 -2.33 3.66 -0.45
CA LEU A 35 -3.35 2.60 -0.39
C LEU A 35 -4.61 2.96 -1.19
N THR A 36 -4.99 4.25 -1.21
CA THR A 36 -6.14 4.73 -1.99
C THR A 36 -5.86 4.69 -3.49
N ASP A 37 -4.66 5.14 -3.90
CA ASP A 37 -4.21 5.10 -5.30
C ASP A 37 -4.25 3.64 -5.83
N ILE A 38 -3.82 2.67 -5.02
CA ILE A 38 -3.88 1.25 -5.40
C ILE A 38 -5.32 0.79 -5.59
N ILE A 39 -6.22 1.12 -4.65
CA ILE A 39 -7.62 0.69 -4.74
C ILE A 39 -8.20 1.22 -6.04
N SER A 40 -8.05 2.52 -6.32
CA SER A 40 -8.52 3.13 -7.56
C SER A 40 -7.95 2.41 -8.79
N HIS A 41 -6.64 2.14 -8.83
CA HIS A 41 -6.02 1.43 -9.95
C HIS A 41 -6.60 0.01 -10.14
N VAL A 42 -6.87 -0.70 -9.04
CA VAL A 42 -7.37 -2.09 -9.05
C VAL A 42 -8.88 -2.16 -9.34
N THR A 43 -9.67 -1.16 -8.93
CA THR A 43 -11.14 -1.14 -9.07
C THR A 43 -11.65 -0.41 -10.29
N GLU A 44 -11.03 0.70 -10.67
CA GLU A 44 -11.49 1.55 -11.77
C GLU A 44 -10.91 1.06 -13.11
N GLY A 45 -9.78 0.34 -13.09
CA GLY A 45 -9.23 -0.29 -14.29
C GLY A 45 -8.79 0.69 -15.37
N GLU A 46 -8.69 1.98 -15.04
CA GLU A 46 -8.08 3.00 -15.88
C GLU A 46 -6.60 3.11 -15.50
N PRO A 47 -5.69 2.61 -16.36
CA PRO A 47 -4.27 2.83 -16.18
C PRO A 47 -3.96 4.24 -16.66
N ASP A 48 -3.70 5.17 -15.74
CA ASP A 48 -2.76 6.23 -16.07
C ASP A 48 -1.42 5.53 -16.37
N ALA A 49 -1.05 5.53 -17.65
CA ALA A 49 -0.03 4.68 -18.25
C ALA A 49 1.41 4.93 -17.75
N ASP A 50 1.59 5.86 -16.82
CA ASP A 50 2.87 6.27 -16.23
C ASP A 50 2.97 5.95 -14.72
N GLU A 51 1.94 5.37 -14.11
CA GLU A 51 1.78 5.32 -12.64
C GLU A 51 2.15 4.02 -11.88
N PRO A 52 2.14 2.79 -12.45
CA PRO A 52 2.36 1.56 -11.68
C PRO A 52 3.77 1.47 -11.05
N GLU A 53 4.81 1.84 -11.79
CA GLU A 53 6.19 1.87 -11.29
C GLU A 53 6.37 2.91 -10.16
N HIS A 54 5.76 4.09 -10.32
CA HIS A 54 5.78 5.15 -9.31
C HIS A 54 5.06 4.73 -8.03
N LEU A 55 3.94 4.01 -8.17
CA LEU A 55 3.14 3.56 -7.04
C LEU A 55 3.90 2.48 -6.24
N SER A 56 4.53 1.53 -6.93
CA SER A 56 5.40 0.51 -6.34
C SER A 56 6.61 1.13 -5.60
N GLU A 57 7.25 2.14 -6.17
CA GLU A 57 8.34 2.87 -5.53
C GLU A 57 7.89 3.64 -4.27
N ARG A 58 6.75 4.35 -4.35
CA ARG A 58 6.17 5.06 -3.19
C ARG A 58 5.83 4.10 -2.05
N LEU A 59 5.29 2.93 -2.37
CA LEU A 59 5.01 1.86 -1.40
C LEU A 59 6.30 1.33 -0.76
N MET A 60 7.35 1.12 -1.56
CA MET A 60 8.66 0.69 -1.05
C MET A 60 9.30 1.72 -0.13
N GLN A 61 9.19 3.01 -0.45
CA GLN A 61 9.65 4.08 0.42
C GLN A 61 8.87 4.12 1.73
N ALA A 62 7.55 3.97 1.68
CA ALA A 62 6.71 3.88 2.88
C ALA A 62 7.08 2.66 3.74
N VAL A 63 7.28 1.49 3.12
CA VAL A 63 7.77 0.27 3.81
C VAL A 63 9.10 0.55 4.51
N THR A 64 10.06 1.15 3.81
CA THR A 64 11.40 1.41 4.35
C THR A 64 11.35 2.37 5.54
N ARG A 65 10.52 3.42 5.44
CA ARG A 65 10.31 4.40 6.53
C ARG A 65 9.68 3.73 7.74
N LEU A 66 8.68 2.88 7.52
CA LEU A 66 7.93 2.19 8.57
C LEU A 66 8.64 0.94 9.11
N GLU A 67 9.66 0.42 8.44
CA GLU A 67 10.36 -0.81 8.85
C GLU A 67 11.06 -0.63 10.21
N SER A 68 11.48 0.59 10.54
CA SER A 68 12.12 0.93 11.81
C SER A 68 11.11 1.19 12.93
N ASP A 69 10.06 1.97 12.66
CA ASP A 69 9.09 2.39 13.70
C ASP A 69 7.93 1.40 13.88
N HIS A 70 7.51 0.74 12.79
CA HIS A 70 6.32 -0.10 12.72
C HIS A 70 6.57 -1.38 11.91
N PRO A 71 7.46 -2.29 12.38
CA PRO A 71 7.91 -3.45 11.60
C PRO A 71 6.77 -4.39 11.18
N ARG A 72 5.72 -4.49 12.00
CA ARG A 72 4.54 -5.30 11.69
C ARG A 72 3.73 -4.71 10.54
N PHE A 73 3.66 -3.38 10.47
CA PHE A 73 2.96 -2.67 9.43
C PHE A 73 3.75 -2.65 8.11
N ALA A 74 5.06 -2.45 8.19
CA ALA A 74 5.98 -2.57 7.06
C ALA A 74 5.89 -3.95 6.40
N ALA A 75 5.76 -5.03 7.18
CA ALA A 75 5.57 -6.38 6.64
C ALA A 75 4.26 -6.52 5.83
N THR A 76 3.17 -5.91 6.29
CA THR A 76 1.88 -5.91 5.58
C THR A 76 1.99 -5.15 4.26
N LEU A 77 2.57 -3.94 4.27
CA LEU A 77 2.78 -3.13 3.07
C LEU A 77 3.69 -3.84 2.05
N ARG A 78 4.78 -4.46 2.50
CA ARG A 78 5.69 -5.23 1.63
C ARG A 78 4.98 -6.41 0.95
N ARG A 79 3.99 -6.99 1.63
CA ARG A 79 3.14 -8.05 1.07
C ARG A 79 2.26 -7.49 -0.04
N ILE A 80 1.65 -6.32 0.17
CA ILE A 80 0.85 -5.60 -0.83
C ILE A 80 1.70 -5.25 -2.06
N THR A 81 2.89 -4.67 -1.88
CA THR A 81 3.82 -4.39 -3.00
C THR A 81 4.11 -5.64 -3.80
N ARG A 82 4.41 -6.76 -3.13
CA ARG A 82 4.69 -8.02 -3.80
C ARG A 82 3.49 -8.56 -4.58
N MET A 83 2.29 -8.36 -4.05
CA MET A 83 1.05 -8.78 -4.74
C MET A 83 0.75 -7.91 -5.95
N LEU A 84 1.01 -6.60 -5.89
CA LEU A 84 0.92 -5.69 -7.03
C LEU A 84 1.88 -6.11 -8.14
N SER A 85 3.15 -6.33 -7.80
CA SER A 85 4.15 -6.79 -8.78
C SER A 85 3.80 -8.15 -9.40
N ASP A 86 3.18 -9.06 -8.64
CA ASP A 86 2.69 -10.36 -9.15
C ASP A 86 1.48 -10.20 -10.10
N LEU A 87 0.71 -9.13 -9.94
CA LEU A 87 -0.39 -8.73 -10.82
C LEU A 87 0.09 -7.94 -12.06
N GLY A 88 1.38 -7.59 -12.14
CA GLY A 88 1.93 -6.78 -13.23
C GLY A 88 1.59 -5.29 -13.13
N ILE A 89 1.30 -4.84 -11.90
CA ILE A 89 1.02 -3.46 -11.50
C ILE A 89 2.18 -2.95 -10.64
#